data_AF-A0A2L2YTT7-F1
#
_entry.id   AF-A0A2L2YTT7-F1
#
_cell.length_a   1.000
_cell.length_b   1.000
_cell.length_c   1.000
_cell.angle_alpha   90.00
_cell.angle_beta   90.00
_cell.angle_gamma   90.00
#
_symmetry.space_group_name_H-M   'P 1'
#
loop_
_entity.id
_entity.type
_entity.pdbx_description
1 polymer ?
#
loop_
_entity_poly.entity_id
_entity_poly.type
_entity_poly.pdbx_seq_one_letter_code
_entity_poly.pdbx_strand_id
1 'polypeptide(L)'
;HKTYSWIPPGVLAVDEYFAQLPNNKVPRWQSSGEDYREKQLQIQVPKQDLSLEYCKYLEKTHHKSFEEFVNTRNEIALDIAYVREHLDKQNECAKCRGTMLKGDVAVIAPKFGESVSWHPACFVCCICDELLVDLTHCVKDRKLYCERHYAEQIKPRCSFCQELIFSGEYTK
;
A
#
# COMPACT_ATOMS: atom_id res chain seq x y z
N HIS A 1 -5.47 24.36 -14.30
CA HIS A 1 -4.24 24.27 -13.48
C HIS A 1 -4.25 22.94 -12.75
N LYS A 2 -3.20 22.11 -12.86
CA LYS A 2 -3.12 20.84 -12.11
C LYS A 2 -2.73 21.19 -10.67
N THR A 3 -3.65 21.06 -9.73
CA THR A 3 -3.44 21.41 -8.30
C THR A 3 -2.62 20.35 -7.56
N TYR A 4 -2.70 19.10 -8.01
CA TYR A 4 -2.08 17.94 -7.37
C TYR A 4 -1.02 17.31 -8.27
N SER A 5 0.06 16.80 -7.68
CA SER A 5 1.10 16.04 -8.39
C SER A 5 0.68 14.60 -8.66
N TRP A 6 -0.32 14.11 -7.93
CA TRP A 6 -0.99 12.83 -8.17
C TRP A 6 -2.46 12.89 -7.73
N ILE A 7 -3.32 12.13 -8.42
CA ILE A 7 -4.72 11.92 -8.05
C ILE A 7 -5.06 10.42 -8.16
N PRO A 8 -5.96 9.88 -7.33
CA PRO A 8 -6.39 8.50 -7.48
C PRO A 8 -7.08 8.28 -8.84
N PRO A 9 -6.81 7.16 -9.54
CA PRO A 9 -7.45 6.86 -10.81
C PRO A 9 -8.98 6.79 -10.68
N GLY A 10 -9.68 7.41 -11.64
CA GLY A 10 -11.14 7.35 -11.70
C GLY A 10 -11.89 8.25 -10.73
N VAL A 11 -11.20 9.04 -9.89
CA VAL A 11 -11.84 9.99 -8.97
C VAL A 11 -12.09 11.33 -9.65
N LEU A 12 -13.35 11.76 -9.67
CA LEU A 12 -13.79 13.06 -10.18
C LEU A 12 -13.82 14.12 -9.08
N ALA A 13 -14.37 13.81 -7.90
CA ALA A 13 -14.41 14.68 -6.73
C ALA A 13 -13.09 14.66 -5.93
N VAL A 14 -12.00 15.06 -6.59
CA VAL A 14 -10.63 14.97 -6.05
C VAL A 14 -10.45 15.76 -4.74
N ASP A 15 -11.07 16.93 -4.62
CA ASP A 15 -10.95 17.77 -3.42
C ASP A 15 -11.67 17.14 -2.22
N GLU A 16 -12.81 16.49 -2.44
CA GLU A 16 -13.56 15.79 -1.38
C GLU A 16 -12.80 14.57 -0.87
N TYR A 17 -12.14 13.84 -1.75
CA TYR A 17 -11.23 12.76 -1.37
C TYR A 17 -10.07 13.27 -0.51
N PHE A 18 -9.34 14.30 -0.97
CA PHE A 18 -8.18 14.80 -0.25
C PHE A 18 -8.54 15.53 1.05
N ALA A 19 -9.75 16.06 1.18
CA ALA A 19 -10.25 16.60 2.45
C ALA A 19 -10.32 15.55 3.58
N GLN A 20 -10.33 14.25 3.22
CA GLN A 20 -10.32 13.16 4.20
C GLN A 20 -8.91 12.73 4.63
N LEU A 21 -7.85 13.34 4.08
CA LEU A 21 -6.47 13.04 4.44
C LEU A 21 -5.85 14.17 5.27
N PRO A 22 -4.85 13.88 6.12
CA PRO A 22 -4.07 14.92 6.78
C PRO A 22 -3.43 15.86 5.75
N ASN A 23 -3.52 17.17 5.95
CA ASN A 23 -3.03 18.18 5.00
C ASN A 23 -1.56 17.98 4.58
N ASN A 24 -0.70 17.54 5.50
CA ASN A 24 0.72 17.28 5.25
C ASN A 24 0.98 15.98 4.47
N LYS A 25 -0.06 15.21 4.14
CA LYS A 25 0.00 14.00 3.31
C LYS A 25 -0.69 14.17 1.95
N VAL A 26 -1.31 15.32 1.69
CA VAL A 26 -1.99 15.61 0.42
C VAL A 26 -0.96 16.05 -0.63
N PRO A 27 -0.82 15.34 -1.78
CA PRO A 27 0.22 15.59 -2.77
C PRO A 27 -0.11 16.80 -3.67
N ARG A 28 -0.11 18.00 -3.10
CA ARG A 28 -0.16 19.26 -3.85
C ARG A 28 1.22 19.54 -4.43
N TRP A 29 1.29 20.12 -5.63
CA TRP A 29 2.57 20.52 -6.22
C TRP A 29 3.37 21.42 -5.28
N GLN A 30 4.66 21.12 -5.15
CA GLN A 30 5.64 21.83 -4.33
C GLN A 30 5.25 21.92 -2.85
N SER A 31 4.62 20.87 -2.33
CA SER A 31 4.17 20.82 -0.94
C SER A 31 4.83 19.67 -0.17
N SER A 32 4.84 19.77 1.16
CA SER A 32 5.29 18.66 2.03
C SER A 32 4.57 17.33 1.78
N GLY A 33 3.34 17.36 1.27
CA GLY A 33 2.59 16.15 0.92
C GLY A 33 3.08 15.49 -0.38
N GLU A 34 3.64 16.26 -1.31
CA GLU A 34 4.31 15.71 -2.50
C GLU A 34 5.59 15.00 -2.09
N ASP A 35 6.46 15.67 -1.32
CA ASP A 35 7.69 15.07 -0.78
C ASP A 35 7.38 13.81 0.06
N TYR A 36 6.32 13.87 0.88
CA TYR A 36 5.83 12.74 1.65
C TYR A 36 5.46 11.58 0.73
N ARG A 37 4.67 11.82 -0.32
CA ARG A 37 4.23 10.77 -1.25
C ARG A 37 5.42 10.12 -1.97
N GLU A 38 6.38 10.91 -2.45
CA GLU A 38 7.60 10.39 -3.09
C GLU A 38 8.41 9.52 -2.13
N LYS A 39 8.58 9.97 -0.88
CA LYS A 39 9.25 9.20 0.16
C LYS A 39 8.50 7.89 0.47
N GLN A 40 7.18 7.92 0.55
CA GLN A 40 6.38 6.72 0.81
C GLN A 40 6.47 5.71 -0.33
N LEU A 41 6.46 6.15 -1.60
CA LEU A 41 6.69 5.27 -2.75
C LEU A 41 8.02 4.52 -2.62
N GLN A 42 9.10 5.21 -2.26
CA GLN A 42 10.42 4.59 -2.11
C GLN A 42 10.50 3.62 -0.93
N ILE A 43 9.87 3.95 0.20
CA ILE A 43 9.93 3.14 1.42
C ILE A 43 9.00 1.93 1.34
N GLN A 44 7.77 2.14 0.90
CA GLN A 44 6.70 1.13 0.95
C GLN A 44 6.76 0.16 -0.23
N VAL A 45 7.37 0.57 -1.35
CA VAL A 45 7.50 -0.22 -2.58
C VAL A 45 8.98 -0.32 -3.00
N PRO A 46 9.82 -1.07 -2.25
CA PRO A 46 11.25 -1.15 -2.51
C PRO A 46 11.51 -1.86 -3.84
N LYS A 47 12.21 -1.20 -4.76
CA LYS A 47 12.46 -1.73 -6.12
C LYS A 47 13.17 -3.08 -6.11
N GLN A 48 14.10 -3.28 -5.16
CA GLN A 48 14.81 -4.54 -4.96
C GLN A 48 13.90 -5.70 -4.52
N ASP A 49 12.69 -5.43 -4.02
CA ASP A 49 11.70 -6.47 -3.72
C ASP A 49 10.81 -6.78 -4.95
N LEU A 50 10.93 -6.02 -6.03
CA LEU A 50 10.11 -6.16 -7.24
C LEU A 50 10.84 -6.85 -8.38
N SER A 51 12.13 -6.59 -8.53
CA SER A 51 12.94 -7.09 -9.65
C SER A 51 14.37 -7.36 -9.24
N LEU A 52 14.93 -8.45 -9.78
CA LEU A 52 16.34 -8.83 -9.65
C LEU A 52 17.28 -7.74 -10.17
N GLU A 53 16.85 -6.91 -11.13
CA GLU A 53 17.66 -5.80 -11.68
C GLU A 53 18.10 -4.81 -10.59
N TYR A 54 17.29 -4.65 -9.55
CA TYR A 54 17.57 -3.72 -8.45
C TYR A 54 18.26 -4.38 -7.25
N CYS A 55 18.44 -5.71 -7.28
CA CYS A 55 19.19 -6.43 -6.27
C CYS A 55 20.70 -6.31 -6.57
N LYS A 56 21.46 -5.73 -5.63
CA LYS A 56 22.90 -5.55 -5.74
C LYS A 56 23.68 -6.70 -5.11
N TYR A 57 23.12 -7.35 -4.09
CA TYR A 57 23.82 -8.32 -3.25
C TYR A 57 23.19 -9.71 -3.24
N LEU A 58 22.02 -9.88 -3.84
CA LEU A 58 21.39 -11.19 -3.98
C LEU A 58 22.19 -12.13 -4.89
N GLU A 59 22.56 -13.30 -4.36
CA GLU A 59 23.30 -14.30 -5.12
C GLU A 59 22.42 -15.02 -6.15
N LYS A 60 23.03 -15.40 -7.28
CA LYS A 60 22.35 -16.10 -8.40
C LYS A 60 21.67 -17.40 -7.98
N THR A 61 22.23 -18.09 -6.98
CA THR A 61 21.68 -19.31 -6.38
C THR A 61 20.28 -19.10 -5.78
N HIS A 62 19.95 -17.88 -5.39
CA HIS A 62 18.68 -17.51 -4.76
C HIS A 62 17.65 -16.87 -5.71
N HIS A 63 18.01 -16.63 -6.98
CA HIS A 63 17.14 -15.96 -7.94
C HIS A 63 15.79 -16.68 -8.11
N LYS A 64 15.79 -18.02 -8.17
CA LYS A 64 14.55 -18.78 -8.29
C LYS A 64 13.61 -18.56 -7.10
N SER A 65 14.14 -18.57 -5.87
CA SER A 65 13.34 -18.31 -4.67
C SER A 65 12.83 -16.87 -4.59
N PHE A 66 13.60 -15.92 -5.13
CA PHE A 66 13.14 -14.53 -5.29
C PHE A 66 11.99 -14.43 -6.29
N GLU A 67 12.11 -15.05 -7.45
CA GLU A 67 11.05 -15.06 -8.48
C GLU A 67 9.78 -15.72 -7.96
N GLU A 68 9.90 -16.85 -7.25
CA GLU A 68 8.77 -17.52 -6.58
C GLU A 68 8.10 -16.60 -5.54
N PHE A 69 8.89 -15.84 -4.76
CA PHE A 69 8.36 -14.85 -3.82
C PHE A 69 7.59 -13.73 -4.54
N VAL A 70 8.15 -13.16 -5.60
CA VAL A 70 7.51 -12.10 -6.39
C VAL A 70 6.21 -12.60 -7.03
N ASN A 71 6.24 -13.77 -7.65
CA ASN A 71 5.06 -14.37 -8.29
C ASN A 71 3.96 -14.65 -7.25
N THR A 72 4.31 -15.27 -6.12
CA THR A 72 3.35 -15.55 -5.04
C THR A 72 2.77 -14.25 -4.48
N ARG A 73 3.59 -13.20 -4.26
CA ARG A 73 3.09 -11.88 -3.85
C ARG A 73 2.08 -11.36 -4.87
N ASN A 74 2.46 -11.30 -6.14
CA ASN A 74 1.64 -10.68 -7.19
C ASN A 74 0.29 -11.41 -7.39
N GLU A 75 0.29 -12.74 -7.33
CA GLU A 75 -0.92 -13.54 -7.54
C GLU A 75 -1.82 -13.56 -6.30
N ILE A 76 -1.23 -13.78 -5.11
CA ILE A 76 -1.99 -14.12 -3.92
C ILE A 76 -2.22 -12.90 -3.02
N ALA A 77 -1.22 -12.04 -2.84
CA ALA A 77 -1.25 -10.99 -1.83
C ALA A 77 -1.50 -9.59 -2.39
N LEU A 78 -0.93 -9.26 -3.54
CA LEU A 78 -0.94 -7.91 -4.12
C LEU A 78 -2.34 -7.51 -4.57
N ASP A 79 -2.77 -6.33 -4.17
CA ASP A 79 -4.05 -5.75 -4.52
C ASP A 79 -3.92 -4.25 -4.81
N ILE A 80 -4.89 -3.71 -5.55
CA ILE A 80 -4.99 -2.29 -5.86
C ILE A 80 -6.33 -1.82 -5.35
N ALA A 81 -6.30 -0.97 -4.34
CA ALA A 81 -7.51 -0.36 -3.83
C ALA A 81 -7.99 0.72 -4.79
N TYR A 82 -9.30 0.97 -4.78
CA TYR A 82 -9.89 2.06 -5.53
C TYR A 82 -10.78 2.91 -4.62
N VAL A 83 -10.99 4.16 -5.04
CA VAL A 83 -11.83 5.10 -4.31
C VAL A 83 -13.25 5.01 -4.86
N ARG A 84 -14.21 4.78 -3.97
CA ARG A 84 -15.65 4.93 -4.25
C ARG A 84 -16.08 6.29 -3.74
N GLU A 85 -16.37 7.21 -4.66
CA GLU A 85 -16.74 8.60 -4.32
C GLU A 85 -18.04 8.69 -3.51
N HIS A 86 -18.97 7.76 -3.74
CA HIS A 86 -20.27 7.76 -3.07
C HIS A 86 -20.64 6.35 -2.64
N LEU A 87 -20.70 6.11 -1.33
CA LEU A 87 -21.27 4.87 -0.81
C LEU A 87 -22.77 4.78 -1.11
N ASP A 88 -23.22 3.63 -1.64
CA ASP A 88 -24.65 3.40 -1.95
C ASP A 88 -25.54 3.29 -0.71
N LYS A 89 -24.93 2.90 0.42
CA LYS A 89 -25.56 2.67 1.71
C LYS A 89 -24.59 2.94 2.84
N GLN A 90 -25.12 3.11 4.05
CA GLN A 90 -24.31 3.18 5.26
C GLN A 90 -23.44 1.92 5.42
N ASN A 91 -22.19 2.10 5.86
CA ASN A 91 -21.25 1.02 6.14
C ASN A 91 -20.43 1.30 7.40
N GLU A 92 -19.63 0.33 7.82
CA GLU A 92 -18.65 0.47 8.90
C GLU A 92 -17.23 0.45 8.35
N CYS A 93 -16.38 1.38 8.80
CA CYS A 93 -14.98 1.37 8.45
C CYS A 93 -14.24 0.18 9.07
N ALA A 94 -13.58 -0.63 8.24
CA ALA A 94 -12.89 -1.84 8.65
C ALA A 94 -11.70 -1.63 9.60
N LYS A 95 -11.09 -0.42 9.65
CA LYS A 95 -10.03 -0.09 10.63
C LYS A 95 -10.60 0.47 11.92
N CYS A 96 -11.23 1.64 11.87
CA CYS A 96 -11.61 2.39 13.08
C CYS A 96 -12.98 1.99 13.66
N ARG A 97 -13.75 1.14 12.97
CA ARG A 97 -15.13 0.77 13.32
C ARG A 97 -16.11 1.95 13.36
N GLY A 98 -15.69 3.11 12.86
CA GLY A 98 -16.55 4.29 12.70
C GLY A 98 -17.57 4.08 11.60
N THR A 99 -18.73 4.72 11.76
CA THR A 99 -19.81 4.71 10.75
C THR A 99 -19.44 5.58 9.55
N MET A 100 -19.71 5.07 8.35
CA MET A 100 -19.64 5.78 7.08
C MET A 100 -21.06 5.89 6.51
N LEU A 101 -21.53 7.09 6.22
CA LEU A 101 -22.87 7.35 5.73
C LEU A 101 -22.99 7.08 4.23
N LYS A 102 -24.24 6.96 3.77
CA LYS A 102 -24.54 6.94 2.34
C LYS A 102 -24.04 8.25 1.71
N GLY A 103 -23.33 8.13 0.60
CA GLY A 103 -22.73 9.25 -0.13
C GLY A 103 -21.31 9.60 0.31
N ASP A 104 -20.80 9.03 1.41
CA ASP A 104 -19.42 9.27 1.84
C ASP A 104 -18.41 8.66 0.84
N VAL A 105 -17.24 9.29 0.73
CA VAL A 105 -16.09 8.71 0.02
C VAL A 105 -15.51 7.57 0.84
N ALA A 106 -15.23 6.46 0.17
CA ALA A 106 -14.66 5.27 0.76
C ALA A 106 -13.51 4.71 -0.10
N VAL A 107 -12.60 3.99 0.54
CA VAL A 107 -11.62 3.13 -0.14
C VAL A 107 -12.12 1.70 -0.09
N ILE A 108 -12.07 1.00 -1.22
CA ILE A 108 -12.45 -0.41 -1.36
C ILE A 108 -11.21 -1.19 -1.82
N ALA A 109 -10.95 -2.33 -1.18
CA ALA A 109 -9.88 -3.26 -1.55
C ALA A 109 -10.51 -4.58 -2.03
N PRO A 110 -10.43 -4.92 -3.33
CA PRO A 110 -11.07 -6.10 -3.92
C PRO A 110 -10.80 -7.41 -3.16
N LYS A 111 -9.57 -7.65 -2.66
CA LYS A 111 -9.23 -8.87 -1.90
C LYS A 111 -9.97 -9.00 -0.56
N PHE A 112 -10.57 -7.92 -0.05
CA PHE A 112 -11.44 -7.98 1.13
C PHE A 112 -12.92 -8.16 0.80
N GLY A 113 -13.29 -7.95 -0.47
CA GLY A 113 -14.66 -7.97 -0.98
C GLY A 113 -15.26 -6.56 -1.10
N GLU A 114 -16.20 -6.41 -2.05
CA GLU A 114 -16.84 -5.13 -2.42
C GLU A 114 -17.68 -4.46 -1.32
N SER A 115 -17.95 -5.18 -0.23
CA SER A 115 -18.70 -4.70 0.94
C SER A 115 -17.81 -4.17 2.05
N VAL A 116 -16.48 -4.37 1.98
CA VAL A 116 -15.55 -3.90 3.00
C VAL A 116 -14.99 -2.55 2.56
N SER A 117 -15.16 -1.54 3.41
CA SER A 117 -14.73 -0.18 3.14
C SER A 117 -13.89 0.42 4.25
N TRP A 118 -13.07 1.39 3.88
CA TRP A 118 -12.29 2.21 4.80
C TRP A 118 -12.55 3.67 4.51
N HIS A 119 -12.49 4.51 5.55
CA HIS A 119 -12.19 5.92 5.31
C HIS A 119 -10.83 6.03 4.60
N PRO A 120 -10.62 7.01 3.71
CA PRO A 120 -9.32 7.28 3.09
C PRO A 120 -8.16 7.32 4.08
N ALA A 121 -8.28 8.06 5.19
CA ALA A 121 -7.24 8.11 6.24
C ALA A 121 -7.07 6.81 7.03
N CYS A 122 -8.04 5.89 6.97
CA CYS A 122 -8.01 4.61 7.68
C CYS A 122 -7.38 3.48 6.84
N PHE A 123 -7.16 3.70 5.55
CA PHE A 123 -6.56 2.70 4.67
C PHE A 123 -5.03 2.75 4.75
N VAL A 124 -4.48 2.11 5.77
CA VAL A 124 -3.05 2.15 6.10
C VAL A 124 -2.46 0.76 6.35
N CYS A 125 -1.14 0.67 6.27
CA CYS A 125 -0.41 -0.54 6.65
C CYS A 125 -0.54 -0.81 8.15
N CYS A 126 -0.81 -2.06 8.54
CA CYS A 126 -0.98 -2.46 9.94
C CYS A 126 0.32 -2.50 10.77
N ILE A 127 1.47 -2.19 10.16
CA ILE A 127 2.78 -2.17 10.83
C ILE A 127 3.30 -0.75 11.03
N CYS A 128 3.29 0.09 9.99
CA CYS A 128 3.77 1.48 10.08
C CYS A 128 2.68 2.55 10.12
N ASP A 129 1.40 2.18 10.00
CA ASP A 129 0.27 3.11 9.93
C ASP A 129 0.37 4.17 8.81
N GLU A 130 1.18 3.92 7.77
CA GLU A 130 1.27 4.78 6.59
C GLU A 130 0.21 4.47 5.53
N LEU A 131 -0.22 5.51 4.80
CA LEU A 131 -1.29 5.43 3.80
C LEU A 131 -0.92 4.48 2.66
N LEU A 132 -1.91 3.67 2.25
CA LEU A 132 -1.80 2.69 1.16
C LEU A 132 -2.66 3.02 -0.05
N VAL A 133 -3.63 3.93 0.06
CA VAL A 133 -4.62 4.21 -0.99
C VAL A 133 -3.99 4.77 -2.28
N ASP A 134 -2.80 5.36 -2.15
CA ASP A 134 -2.03 5.90 -3.27
C ASP A 134 -1.08 4.87 -3.92
N LEU A 135 -1.03 3.65 -3.38
CA LEU A 135 -0.02 2.62 -3.66
C LEU A 135 -0.65 1.25 -3.92
N THR A 136 0.12 0.36 -4.52
CA THR A 136 -0.10 -1.08 -4.40
C THR A 136 0.06 -1.51 -2.93
N HIS A 137 -0.74 -2.48 -2.51
CA HIS A 137 -0.67 -3.01 -1.15
C HIS A 137 -0.81 -4.53 -1.17
N CYS A 138 -0.48 -5.16 -0.05
CA CYS A 138 -0.58 -6.61 0.11
C CYS A 138 -1.58 -6.97 1.19
N VAL A 139 -2.34 -8.04 0.95
CA VAL A 139 -3.29 -8.62 1.89
C VAL A 139 -2.79 -9.97 2.37
N LYS A 140 -2.66 -10.13 3.69
CA LYS A 140 -2.33 -11.41 4.33
C LYS A 140 -3.09 -11.53 5.64
N ASP A 141 -3.70 -12.69 5.90
CA ASP A 141 -4.44 -12.97 7.14
C ASP A 141 -5.47 -11.88 7.50
N ARG A 142 -6.19 -11.38 6.48
CA ARG A 142 -7.18 -10.28 6.60
C ARG A 142 -6.59 -8.97 7.18
N LYS A 143 -5.29 -8.72 6.97
CA LYS A 143 -4.60 -7.48 7.32
C LYS A 143 -3.99 -6.82 6.08
N LEU A 144 -3.90 -5.49 6.13
CA LEU A 144 -3.29 -4.65 5.10
C LEU A 144 -1.82 -4.39 5.42
N TYR A 145 -0.95 -4.65 4.44
CA TYR A 145 0.48 -4.39 4.52
C TYR A 145 0.91 -3.53 3.33
N CYS A 146 1.89 -2.64 3.53
CA CYS A 146 2.67 -2.18 2.39
C CYS A 146 3.52 -3.34 1.85
N GLU A 147 3.99 -3.24 0.61
CA GLU A 147 4.78 -4.32 0.01
C GLU A 147 6.04 -4.64 0.82
N ARG A 148 6.73 -3.61 1.35
CA ARG A 148 7.89 -3.78 2.23
C ARG A 148 7.57 -4.63 3.46
N HIS A 149 6.56 -4.27 4.24
CA HIS A 149 6.23 -4.99 5.47
C HIS A 149 5.63 -6.36 5.20
N TYR A 150 4.91 -6.53 4.09
CA TYR A 150 4.49 -7.85 3.64
C TYR A 150 5.71 -8.74 3.37
N ALA A 151 6.70 -8.23 2.63
CA ALA A 151 7.93 -8.97 2.36
C ALA A 151 8.63 -9.41 3.66
N GLU A 152 8.70 -8.52 4.65
CA GLU A 152 9.27 -8.79 5.98
C GLU A 152 8.47 -9.81 6.81
N GLN A 153 7.20 -10.11 6.46
CA GLN A 153 6.47 -11.24 7.03
C GLN A 153 6.90 -12.60 6.45
N ILE A 154 7.55 -12.61 5.29
CA ILE A 154 7.87 -13.83 4.53
C ILE A 154 9.37 -14.12 4.55
N LYS A 155 10.21 -13.08 4.43
CA LYS A 155 11.67 -13.18 4.40
C LYS A 155 12.29 -12.10 5.30
N PRO A 156 13.36 -12.43 6.04
CA PRO A 156 14.08 -11.42 6.80
C PRO A 156 14.78 -10.43 5.86
N ARG A 157 14.93 -9.19 6.31
CA ARG A 157 15.62 -8.13 5.56
C ARG A 157 16.96 -7.80 6.22
N CYS A 158 18.00 -7.67 5.42
CA CYS A 158 19.31 -7.22 5.90
C CYS A 158 19.24 -5.76 6.36
N SER A 159 19.68 -5.48 7.59
CA SER A 159 19.67 -4.12 8.16
C SER A 159 20.62 -3.16 7.45
N PHE A 160 21.65 -3.67 6.78
CA PHE A 160 22.64 -2.86 6.08
C PHE A 160 22.23 -2.58 4.63
N CYS A 161 22.09 -3.62 3.79
CA CYS A 161 21.79 -3.44 2.36
C CYS A 161 20.29 -3.30 2.05
N GLN A 162 19.41 -3.59 3.01
CA GLN A 162 17.95 -3.50 2.86
C GLN A 162 17.35 -4.48 1.83
N GLU A 163 18.11 -5.49 1.38
CA GLU A 163 17.60 -6.60 0.55
C GLU A 163 17.04 -7.74 1.41
N LEU A 164 16.10 -8.50 0.85
CA LEU A 164 15.56 -9.71 1.47
C LEU A 164 16.58 -10.85 1.41
N ILE A 165 16.63 -11.65 2.47
CA ILE A 165 17.57 -12.77 2.60
C ILE A 165 16.84 -14.06 2.19
N PHE A 166 17.36 -14.73 1.16
CA PHE A 166 16.76 -15.93 0.55
C PHE A 166 17.53 -17.23 0.81
N SER A 167 18.69 -17.17 1.48
CA SER A 167 19.38 -18.36 2.00
C SER A 167 18.58 -18.96 3.17
N GLY A 168 18.24 -20.25 3.09
CA GLY A 168 17.78 -21.02 4.27
C GLY A 168 18.99 -21.43 5.11
N GLU A 169 18.95 -21.57 6.44
CA GLU A 169 17.90 -21.53 7.46
C GLU A 169 18.44 -20.73 8.67
N TYR A 170 17.58 -20.09 9.47
CA TYR A 170 17.56 -20.12 10.94
C TYR A 170 16.52 -19.11 11.49
N THR A 171 15.44 -19.69 12.03
CA THR A 171 14.61 -19.27 13.19
C THR A 171 13.82 -17.95 13.19
N LYS A 172 12.51 -18.05 13.46
CA LYS A 172 12.01 -18.44 14.79
C LYS A 172 11.00 -19.58 14.71
#